data_AF-A0A7Y3H7V7-F1
#
_entry.id   AF-A0A7Y3H7V7-F1
#
_cell.length_a   1.000
_cell.length_b   1.000
_cell.length_c   1.000
_cell.angle_alpha   90.00
_cell.angle_beta   90.00
_cell.angle_gamma   90.00
#
_symmetry.space_group_name_H-M   'P 1'
#
loop_
_entity.id
_entity.type
_entity.pdbx_description
1 polymer ?
#
loop_
_entity_poly.entity_id
_entity_poly.type
_entity_poly.pdbx_seq_one_letter_code
_entity_poly.pdbx_strand_id
1 'polypeptide(L)'
;AVQSKFNKGPVGLMVLVPNGMPPMGKLMAQQISHFLFGSILIAYCATLALEPGADYMTVFRFVAAVGFLAFGWASIPYSIWFGMQWSMTAKYLFDALIYGLVVAGAFAWLWPQ
;
A
#
# COMPACT_ATOMS: atom_id res chain seq x y z
N ALA A 1 -25.77 19.68 -22.35
CA ALA A 1 -26.02 20.25 -21.00
C ALA A 1 -24.95 19.85 -19.97
N VAL A 2 -24.51 18.59 -19.91
CA VAL A 2 -23.50 18.14 -18.94
C VAL A 2 -22.11 18.69 -19.27
N GLN A 3 -21.63 18.52 -20.50
CA GLN A 3 -20.31 19.01 -20.95
C GLN A 3 -20.10 20.52 -20.71
N SER A 4 -21.14 21.34 -20.94
CA SER A 4 -21.06 22.78 -20.70
C SER A 4 -20.94 23.16 -19.22
N LYS A 5 -21.40 22.32 -18.29
CA LYS A 5 -21.17 22.52 -16.85
C LYS A 5 -19.72 22.21 -16.48
N PHE A 6 -19.15 21.13 -17.02
CA PHE A 6 -17.73 20.78 -16.82
C PHE A 6 -16.79 21.87 -17.36
N ASN A 7 -17.09 22.44 -18.53
CA ASN A 7 -16.29 23.51 -19.12
C ASN A 7 -16.34 24.83 -18.34
N LYS A 8 -17.43 25.10 -17.60
CA LYS A 8 -17.53 26.30 -16.74
C LYS A 8 -16.70 26.17 -15.47
N GLY A 9 -16.58 24.94 -14.94
CA GLY A 9 -15.86 24.66 -13.70
C GLY A 9 -16.41 25.40 -12.46
N PRO A 10 -15.72 25.30 -11.32
CA PRO A 10 -14.68 24.31 -11.01
C PRO A 10 -15.27 22.89 -10.95
N VAL A 11 -14.45 21.89 -11.29
CA VAL A 11 -14.79 20.46 -11.20
C VAL A 11 -13.90 19.83 -10.15
N GLY A 12 -14.50 19.18 -9.15
CA GLY A 12 -13.74 18.56 -8.08
C GLY A 12 -14.56 17.53 -7.32
N LEU A 13 -13.85 16.70 -6.58
CA LEU A 13 -14.40 15.75 -5.62
C LEU A 13 -14.08 16.25 -4.22
N MET A 14 -15.06 16.24 -3.34
CA MET A 14 -14.90 16.68 -1.95
C MET A 14 -15.25 15.52 -1.03
N VAL A 15 -14.33 15.17 -0.14
CA VAL A 15 -14.57 14.19 0.92
C VAL A 15 -14.98 14.95 2.18
N LEU A 16 -16.20 14.69 2.66
CA LEU A 16 -16.71 15.22 3.91
C LEU A 16 -16.56 14.15 5.00
N VAL A 17 -15.96 14.51 6.12
CA VAL A 17 -15.76 13.63 7.28
C VAL A 17 -16.50 14.20 8.50
N PRO A 18 -16.81 13.38 9.52
CA PRO A 18 -17.50 13.86 10.72
C PRO A 18 -16.77 15.00 11.44
N ASN A 19 -17.54 15.90 12.07
CA ASN A 19 -17.00 17.01 12.86
C ASN A 19 -16.21 16.51 14.08
N GLY A 20 -15.14 17.22 14.44
CA GLY A 20 -14.32 16.97 15.62
C GLY A 20 -12.88 16.56 15.31
N MET A 21 -12.09 16.36 16.36
CA MET A 21 -10.72 15.85 16.19
C MET A 21 -10.74 14.41 15.68
N PRO A 22 -9.89 14.04 14.70
CA PRO A 22 -9.77 12.66 14.25
C PRO A 22 -9.48 11.73 15.43
N PRO A 23 -10.16 10.57 15.54
CA PRO A 23 -9.93 9.62 16.62
C PRO A 23 -8.61 8.89 16.40
N MET A 24 -7.50 9.51 16.80
CA MET A 24 -6.13 9.06 16.52
C MET A 24 -5.87 7.62 16.94
N GLY A 25 -6.33 7.20 18.13
CA GLY A 25 -6.16 5.83 18.60
C GLY A 25 -6.80 4.78 17.68
N LYS A 26 -7.99 5.06 17.16
CA LYS A 26 -8.68 4.17 16.21
C LYS A 26 -7.93 4.07 14.88
N LEU A 27 -7.47 5.20 14.35
CA LEU A 27 -6.74 5.24 13.07
C LEU A 27 -5.40 4.49 13.17
N MET A 28 -4.69 4.63 14.29
CA MET A 28 -3.45 3.88 14.52
C MET A 28 -3.70 2.38 14.65
N ALA A 29 -4.76 1.97 15.36
CA ALA A 29 -5.12 0.55 15.46
C ALA A 29 -5.47 -0.04 14.09
N GLN A 30 -6.22 0.69 13.27
CA GLN A 30 -6.50 0.31 11.88
C GLN A 30 -5.21 0.19 11.05
N GLN A 31 -4.27 1.12 11.20
CA GLN A 31 -3.00 1.10 10.48
C GLN A 31 -2.12 -0.11 10.85
N ILE A 32 -1.99 -0.39 12.16
CA ILE A 32 -1.25 -1.57 12.63
C ILE A 32 -1.91 -2.85 12.13
N SER A 33 -3.24 -2.92 12.19
CA SER A 33 -3.99 -4.07 11.69
C SER A 33 -3.75 -4.27 10.20
N HIS A 34 -3.79 -3.19 9.42
CA HIS A 34 -3.51 -3.23 7.98
C HIS A 34 -2.12 -3.81 7.67
N PHE A 35 -1.07 -3.35 8.36
CA PHE A 35 0.28 -3.90 8.17
C PHE A 35 0.40 -5.37 8.59
N LEU A 36 -0.24 -5.75 9.69
CA LEU A 36 -0.21 -7.13 10.18
C LEU A 36 -0.92 -8.08 9.21
N PHE A 37 -2.15 -7.76 8.81
CA PHE A 37 -2.91 -8.56 7.84
C PHE A 37 -2.20 -8.61 6.48
N GLY A 38 -1.65 -7.48 6.00
CA GLY A 38 -0.86 -7.44 4.79
C GLY A 38 0.34 -8.38 4.85
N SER A 39 1.09 -8.37 5.96
CA SER A 39 2.25 -9.25 6.17
C SER A 39 1.87 -10.74 6.22
N ILE A 40 0.72 -11.09 6.79
CA ILE A 40 0.20 -12.47 6.78
C ILE A 40 -0.13 -12.92 5.35
N LEU A 41 -0.77 -12.08 4.55
CA LEU A 41 -1.06 -12.40 3.15
C LEU A 41 0.21 -12.55 2.31
N ILE A 42 1.18 -11.67 2.53
CA ILE A 42 2.51 -11.77 1.92
C ILE A 42 3.18 -13.10 2.30
N ALA A 43 3.14 -13.48 3.59
CA ALA A 43 3.64 -14.77 4.06
C ALA A 43 2.99 -15.94 3.35
N TYR A 44 1.66 -15.92 3.26
CA TYR A 44 0.89 -16.95 2.55
C TYR A 44 1.36 -17.08 1.10
N CYS A 45 1.46 -15.96 0.36
CA CYS A 45 1.99 -15.97 -1.00
C CYS A 45 3.42 -16.54 -1.07
N ALA A 46 4.28 -16.17 -0.13
CA ALA A 46 5.66 -16.66 -0.07
C ALA A 46 5.71 -18.18 0.15
N THR A 47 4.88 -18.73 1.05
CA THR A 47 4.82 -20.18 1.30
C THR A 47 4.32 -21.00 0.12
N LEU A 48 3.57 -20.39 -0.80
CA LEU A 48 3.13 -21.04 -2.03
C LEU A 48 4.20 -21.03 -3.13
N ALA A 49 5.12 -20.07 -3.08
CA ALA A 49 6.10 -19.82 -4.14
C ALA A 49 7.51 -20.30 -3.79
N LEU A 50 7.82 -20.44 -2.49
CA LEU A 50 9.17 -20.68 -1.98
C LEU A 50 9.18 -21.87 -1.03
N GLU A 51 10.18 -22.73 -1.19
CA GLU A 51 10.43 -23.87 -0.29
C GLU A 51 11.18 -23.41 0.98
N PRO A 52 11.08 -24.18 2.08
CA PRO A 52 12.04 -24.09 3.18
C PRO A 52 13.47 -24.25 2.65
N GLY A 53 14.42 -23.50 3.18
CA GLY A 53 15.82 -23.49 2.74
C GLY A 53 16.10 -22.60 1.51
N ALA A 54 15.09 -21.90 0.98
CA ALA A 54 15.31 -20.90 -0.07
C ALA A 54 16.33 -19.83 0.36
N ASP A 55 17.19 -19.41 -0.57
CA ASP A 55 18.23 -18.43 -0.25
C ASP A 55 17.62 -17.05 0.08
N TYR A 56 18.34 -16.31 0.92
CA TYR A 56 17.93 -14.99 1.40
C TYR A 56 17.48 -14.06 0.26
N MET A 57 18.22 -14.00 -0.84
CA MET A 57 17.95 -13.02 -1.91
C MET A 57 16.72 -13.42 -2.73
N THR A 58 16.45 -14.71 -2.89
CA THR A 58 15.22 -15.20 -3.51
C THR A 58 14.00 -14.83 -2.67
N VAL A 59 14.03 -15.07 -1.35
CA VAL A 59 12.96 -14.67 -0.44
C VAL A 59 12.78 -13.15 -0.45
N PHE A 60 13.88 -12.40 -0.32
CA PHE A 60 13.86 -10.95 -0.26
C PHE A 60 13.22 -10.34 -1.51
N ARG A 61 13.62 -10.76 -2.71
CA ARG A 61 13.09 -10.22 -3.97
C ARG A 61 11.60 -10.51 -4.13
N PHE A 62 11.17 -11.73 -3.83
CA PHE A 62 9.78 -12.12 -3.92
C PHE A 62 8.92 -11.32 -2.94
N VAL A 63 9.29 -11.32 -1.66
CA VAL A 63 8.54 -10.64 -0.59
C VAL A 63 8.53 -9.13 -0.81
N ALA A 64 9.63 -8.52 -1.29
CA ALA A 64 9.68 -7.09 -1.58
C ALA A 64 8.71 -6.71 -2.71
N ALA A 65 8.64 -7.50 -3.77
CA ALA A 65 7.73 -7.26 -4.89
C ALA A 65 6.26 -7.38 -4.44
N VAL A 66 5.91 -8.45 -3.72
CA VAL A 66 4.54 -8.64 -3.21
C VAL A 66 4.19 -7.56 -2.18
N GLY A 67 5.12 -7.18 -1.31
CA GLY A 67 4.92 -6.11 -0.32
C GLY A 67 4.70 -4.74 -0.97
N PHE A 68 5.47 -4.39 -2.00
CA PHE A 68 5.26 -3.16 -2.76
C PHE A 68 3.85 -3.10 -3.38
N LEU A 69 3.41 -4.22 -3.97
CA LEU A 69 2.06 -4.32 -4.53
C LEU A 69 0.98 -4.18 -3.46
N ALA A 70 1.14 -4.87 -2.33
CA ALA A 70 0.18 -4.89 -1.23
C ALA A 70 -0.01 -3.51 -0.59
N PHE A 71 1.08 -2.76 -0.40
CA PHE A 71 1.03 -1.48 0.32
C PHE A 71 0.84 -0.25 -0.58
N GLY A 72 1.17 -0.33 -1.87
CA GLY A 72 1.31 0.87 -2.71
C GLY A 72 0.46 0.92 -3.98
N TRP A 73 0.31 -0.19 -4.69
CA TRP A 73 -0.12 -0.16 -6.10
C TRP A 73 -1.53 0.41 -6.30
N ALA A 74 -2.43 0.15 -5.35
CA ALA A 74 -3.80 0.66 -5.36
C ALA A 74 -3.91 2.19 -5.22
N SER A 75 -2.81 2.91 -4.98
CA SER A 75 -2.79 4.38 -4.96
C SER A 75 -2.92 5.02 -6.35
N ILE A 76 -2.49 4.33 -7.41
CA ILE A 76 -2.41 4.87 -8.77
C ILE A 76 -3.79 5.27 -9.33
N PRO A 77 -4.86 4.45 -9.22
CA PRO A 77 -6.19 4.83 -9.68
C PRO A 77 -6.72 6.14 -9.09
N TYR A 78 -6.27 6.55 -7.89
CA TYR A 78 -6.67 7.84 -7.31
C TYR A 78 -6.14 9.04 -8.08
N SER A 79 -4.94 8.95 -8.67
CA SER A 79 -4.44 10.00 -9.58
C SER A 79 -5.13 9.99 -10.93
N ILE A 80 -5.49 8.80 -11.44
CA ILE A 80 -6.12 8.66 -12.75
C ILE A 80 -7.56 9.19 -12.72
N TRP A 81 -8.34 8.80 -11.72
CA TRP A 81 -9.79 9.02 -11.71
C TRP A 81 -10.26 10.08 -10.71
N PHE A 82 -9.52 10.27 -9.62
CA PHE A 82 -9.98 11.07 -8.48
C PHE A 82 -9.19 12.38 -8.31
N GLY A 83 -8.31 12.71 -9.26
CA GLY A 83 -7.58 13.97 -9.27
C GLY A 83 -6.52 14.10 -8.18
N MET A 84 -6.10 12.99 -7.55
CA MET A 84 -4.97 13.01 -6.62
C MET A 84 -3.69 13.42 -7.35
N GLN A 85 -2.95 14.39 -6.80
CA GLN A 85 -1.71 14.85 -7.43
C GLN A 85 -0.71 13.71 -7.59
N TRP A 86 -0.10 13.57 -8.76
CA TRP A 86 0.89 12.52 -9.05
C TRP A 86 2.09 12.53 -8.10
N SER A 87 2.46 13.71 -7.58
CA SER A 87 3.49 13.85 -6.56
C SER A 87 3.14 13.15 -5.24
N MET A 88 1.86 13.08 -4.88
CA MET A 88 1.38 12.35 -3.69
C MET A 88 1.40 10.85 -3.94
N THR A 89 0.94 10.40 -5.11
CA THR A 89 1.03 8.99 -5.51
C THR A 89 2.48 8.49 -5.51
N ALA A 90 3.41 9.29 -6.03
CA ALA A 90 4.83 8.96 -5.99
C ALA A 90 5.37 8.77 -4.56
N LYS A 91 4.95 9.62 -3.61
CA LYS A 91 5.30 9.46 -2.19
C LYS A 91 4.69 8.20 -1.59
N TYR A 92 3.43 7.89 -1.87
CA TYR A 92 2.81 6.66 -1.38
C TYR A 92 3.48 5.40 -1.95
N LEU A 93 3.87 5.40 -3.23
CA LEU A 93 4.63 4.31 -3.81
C LEU A 93 6.02 4.19 -3.18
N PHE A 94 6.67 5.32 -2.87
CA PHE A 94 7.96 5.32 -2.18
C PHE A 94 7.86 4.76 -0.75
N ASP A 95 6.84 5.17 0.01
CA ASP A 95 6.57 4.61 1.33
C ASP A 95 6.29 3.10 1.23
N ALA A 96 5.47 2.67 0.27
CA ALA A 96 5.19 1.25 0.05
C ALA A 96 6.44 0.44 -0.33
N LEU A 97 7.37 1.04 -1.07
CA LEU A 97 8.66 0.43 -1.37
C LEU A 97 9.47 0.22 -0.09
N ILE A 98 9.55 1.23 0.78
CA ILE A 98 10.24 1.11 2.07
C ILE A 98 9.58 0.01 2.92
N TYR A 99 8.26 0.01 3.04
CA TYR A 99 7.52 -1.00 3.80
C TYR A 99 7.77 -2.42 3.25
N GLY A 100 7.69 -2.59 1.93
CA GLY A 100 7.97 -3.87 1.27
C GLY A 100 9.39 -4.37 1.52
N LEU A 101 10.40 -3.49 1.48
CA LEU A 101 11.80 -3.85 1.74
C LEU A 101 12.04 -4.23 3.21
N VAL A 102 11.42 -3.53 4.15
CA VAL A 102 11.52 -3.87 5.58
C VAL A 102 10.89 -5.23 5.86
N VAL A 103 9.69 -5.50 5.32
CA VAL A 103 9.04 -6.81 5.42
C VAL A 103 9.89 -7.89 4.76
N ALA A 104 10.42 -7.63 3.57
CA ALA A 104 11.31 -8.57 2.88
C ALA A 104 12.56 -8.92 3.68
N GLY A 105 13.19 -7.93 4.31
CA GLY A 105 14.35 -8.15 5.18
C GLY A 105 14.00 -9.05 6.36
N ALA A 106 12.88 -8.80 7.03
CA ALA A 106 12.43 -9.62 8.15
C ALA A 106 12.14 -11.07 7.73
N PHE A 107 11.42 -11.26 6.62
CA PHE A 107 11.06 -12.58 6.11
C PHE A 107 12.27 -13.35 5.61
N ALA A 108 13.17 -12.72 4.84
CA ALA A 108 14.37 -13.36 4.34
C ALA A 108 15.33 -13.74 5.48
N TRP A 109 15.40 -12.94 6.55
CA TRP A 109 16.21 -13.25 7.73
C TRP A 109 15.65 -14.41 8.55
N LEU A 110 14.33 -14.47 8.72
CA LEU A 110 13.63 -15.48 9.54
C LEU A 110 13.06 -16.63 8.69
N TRP A 111 13.49 -16.76 7.44
CA TRP A 111 12.98 -17.81 6.57
C TRP A 111 13.36 -19.19 7.12
N PRO A 112 12.44 -20.17 7.13
CA PRO A 112 12.75 -21.52 7.57
C PRO A 112 13.90 -22.09 6.75
N GLN A 113 14.89 -22.66 7.45
CA GLN A 113 16.00 -23.41 6.85
C GLN A 113 15.55 -24.81 6.44
#